data_AF-A0AA88B8C9-F1
#
_entry.id   AF-A0AA88B8C9-F1
#
_cell.length_a   1.000
_cell.length_b   1.000
_cell.length_c   1.000
_cell.angle_alpha   90.00
_cell.angle_beta   90.00
_cell.angle_gamma   90.00
#
_symmetry.space_group_name_H-M   'P 1'
#
loop_
_entity.id
_entity.type
_entity.pdbx_description
1 polymer ?
#
loop_
_entity_poly.entity_id
_entity_poly.type
_entity_poly.pdbx_seq_one_letter_code
_entity_poly.pdbx_strand_id
1 'polypeptide(L)' 'MTRESLEHQADRAEALAAQTADEEVKQNLLAAAREYRRRLKSEPFEPKAEWDLPKEIS' A
#
# COMPACT_ATOMS: atom_id res chain seq x y z
N MET A 1 6.29 -4.46 -1.00
CA MET A 1 5.79 -3.15 -1.46
C MET A 1 6.08 -2.15 -0.36
N THR A 2 6.29 -0.87 -0.66
CA THR A 2 6.43 0.16 0.38
C THR A 2 5.06 0.62 0.87
N ARG A 3 4.98 1.27 2.05
CA ARG A 3 3.73 1.89 2.53
C ARG A 3 3.16 2.89 1.52
N GLU A 4 4.01 3.78 1.00
CA GLU A 4 3.61 4.73 -0.05
C GLU A 4 3.04 4.02 -1.29
N SER A 5 3.64 2.90 -1.71
CA SER A 5 3.13 2.10 -2.83
C SER A 5 1.76 1.49 -2.53
N LEU A 6 1.45 1.13 -1.28
CA LEU A 6 0.14 0.60 -0.89
C LEU A 6 -0.91 1.71 -0.77
N GLU A 7 -0.54 2.89 -0.30
CA GLU A 7 -1.41 4.07 -0.24
C GLU A 7 -1.82 4.49 -1.65
N HIS A 8 -0.85 4.64 -2.56
CA HIS A 8 -1.12 4.96 -3.96
C HIS A 8 -1.99 3.90 -4.67
N GLN A 9 -1.82 2.62 -4.33
CA GLN A 9 -2.66 1.54 -4.89
C GLN A 9 -4.09 1.58 -4.36
N ALA A 10 -4.27 1.88 -3.07
CA ALA A 10 -5.58 2.07 -2.47
C ALA A 10 -6.33 3.25 -3.14
N ASP A 11 -5.66 4.40 -3.25
CA ASP A 11 -6.26 5.60 -3.82
C ASP A 11 -6.58 5.43 -5.31
N ARG A 12 -5.69 4.76 -6.07
CA ARG A 12 -5.96 4.42 -7.47
C ARG A 12 -7.18 3.50 -7.61
N ALA A 13 -7.31 2.49 -6.75
CA ALA A 13 -8.44 1.57 -6.79
C ALA A 13 -9.77 2.29 -6.49
N GLU A 14 -9.78 3.24 -5.55
CA GLU A 14 -10.97 4.06 -5.27
C GLU A 14 -11.31 5.01 -6.42
N ALA A 15 -10.30 5.66 -7.01
CA ALA A 15 -10.50 6.53 -8.17
C ALA A 15 -11.05 5.77 -9.38
N LEU A 16 -10.61 4.54 -9.62
CA LEU A 16 -11.14 3.67 -10.66
C LEU A 16 -12.57 3.22 -10.34
N ALA A 17 -12.87 2.89 -9.09
CA ALA A 17 -14.21 2.50 -8.66
C ALA A 17 -15.21 3.64 -8.88
N ALA A 18 -14.83 4.88 -8.61
CA ALA A 18 -15.67 6.07 -8.81
C ALA A 18 -16.02 6.33 -10.30
N GLN A 19 -15.17 5.86 -11.22
CA GLN A 19 -15.35 6.01 -12.67
C GLN A 19 -16.00 4.78 -13.32
N THR A 20 -16.24 3.71 -12.55
CA THR A 20 -16.77 2.44 -13.07
C THR A 20 -18.29 2.41 -12.95
N ALA A 21 -18.98 2.22 -14.08
CA ALA A 21 -20.43 2.08 -14.14
C ALA A 21 -20.92 0.66 -13.82
N ASP A 22 -20.07 -0.34 -14.05
CA ASP A 22 -20.34 -1.73 -13.68
C ASP A 22 -20.23 -1.91 -12.17
N GLU A 23 -21.33 -2.30 -11.53
CA GLU A 23 -21.39 -2.40 -10.07
C GLU A 23 -20.55 -3.56 -9.53
N GLU A 24 -20.42 -4.68 -10.26
CA GLU A 24 -19.57 -5.79 -9.82
C GLU A 24 -18.09 -5.38 -9.84
N VAL A 25 -17.64 -4.76 -10.93
CA VAL A 25 -16.27 -4.27 -11.07
C VAL A 25 -15.97 -3.20 -10.03
N LYS A 26 -16.91 -2.28 -9.77
CA LYS A 26 -16.79 -1.25 -8.75
C LYS A 26 -16.64 -1.85 -7.34
N GLN A 27 -17.46 -2.84 -6.98
CA GLN A 27 -17.34 -3.50 -5.67
C GLN A 27 -16.00 -4.23 -5.53
N ASN A 28 -15.51 -4.87 -6.59
CA ASN A 28 -14.19 -5.51 -6.60
C ASN A 28 -13.06 -4.51 -6.39
N LEU A 29 -13.12 -3.33 -7.04
CA LEU A 29 -12.14 -2.27 -6.87
C LEU A 29 -12.16 -1.68 -5.45
N LEU A 30 -13.35 -1.48 -4.87
CA LEU A 30 -13.49 -1.03 -3.48
C LEU A 30 -12.97 -2.08 -2.48
N ALA A 31 -13.19 -3.37 -2.74
CA ALA A 31 -12.64 -4.44 -1.92
C ALA A 31 -11.10 -4.45 -1.97
N ALA A 32 -10.50 -4.26 -3.16
CA ALA A 32 -9.06 -4.15 -3.31
C ALA A 32 -8.49 -2.94 -2.55
N ALA A 33 -9.12 -1.77 -2.64
CA ALA A 33 -8.73 -0.58 -1.89
C ALA A 33 -8.71 -0.81 -0.36
N ARG A 34 -9.76 -1.48 0.16
CA ARG A 34 -9.85 -1.84 1.59
C ARG A 34 -8.75 -2.80 2.01
N GLU A 35 -8.41 -3.78 1.17
CA GLU A 35 -7.32 -4.73 1.44
C GLU A 35 -5.95 -4.03 1.49
N TYR A 36 -5.67 -3.11 0.57
CA TYR A 36 -4.44 -2.31 0.62
C TYR A 36 -4.36 -1.47 1.91
N ARG A 37 -5.47 -0.83 2.31
CA ARG A 37 -5.55 -0.09 3.58
C ARG A 37 -5.43 -0.98 4.81
N ARG A 38 -5.92 -2.22 4.75
CA ARG A 38 -5.73 -3.20 5.82
C ARG A 38 -4.25 -3.55 5.95
N ARG A 39 -3.56 -3.82 4.84
CA ARG A 39 -2.11 -4.12 4.83
C ARG A 39 -1.27 -2.99 5.40
N LEU A 40 -1.64 -1.74 5.09
CA LEU A 40 -1.04 -0.55 5.70
C LEU A 40 -1.19 -0.47 7.22
N LYS A 41 -2.31 -0.95 7.76
CA LYS A 41 -2.57 -0.98 9.20
C LYS A 41 -1.97 -2.21 9.90
N SER A 42 -1.86 -3.33 9.18
CA SER A 42 -1.39 -4.60 9.72
C SER A 42 0.12 -4.81 9.62
N GLU A 43 0.83 -4.10 8.74
CA GLU A 43 2.29 -4.12 8.74
C GLU A 43 2.83 -3.19 9.84
N PRO A 44 3.47 -3.73 10.90
CA PRO A 44 4.33 -2.90 11.73
C PRO A 44 5.41 -2.33 10.80
N PHE A 45 5.52 -1.01 10.76
CA PHE A 45 6.68 -0.38 10.14
C PHE A 45 7.87 -0.71 11.03
N GLU A 46 8.56 -1.81 10.74
CA GLU A 46 9.96 -1.88 11.11
C GLU A 46 10.68 -1.04 10.05
N PRO A 47 11.11 0.20 10.34
CA PRO A 47 12.10 0.83 9.50
C PRO A 47 13.24 -0.19 9.44
N LYS A 48 13.53 -0.71 8.25
CA LYS A 48 14.75 -1.47 8.06
C LYS A 48 15.84 -0.55 8.57
N ALA A 49 16.44 -0.91 9.71
CA ALA A 49 17.61 -0.23 10.22
C ALA A 49 18.53 -0.10 9.01
N GLU A 50 18.81 1.13 8.60
CA GLU A 50 19.91 1.40 7.70
C GLU A 50 21.06 0.60 8.28
N TRP A 51 21.57 -0.37 7.51
CA TRP A 51 22.69 -1.19 7.95
C TRP A 51 23.79 -0.21 8.34
N ASP A 52 24.04 -0.09 9.65
CA ASP A 52 25.20 0.61 10.18
C ASP A 52 26.40 -0.10 9.57
N LEU A 53 26.90 0.44 8.46
CA LEU A 53 28.17 0.05 7.90
C LEU A 53 29.18 0.30 9.02
N PRO A 54 29.90 -0.73 9.51
CA PRO A 54 30.93 -0.50 10.51
C PRO A 54 31.92 0.51 9.93
N LYS A 55 31.95 1.70 10.54
CA LYS A 55 33.01 2.67 10.32
C LYS A 55 34.29 2.02 10.81
N GLU A 56 35.25 1.98 9.89
CA GLU A 56 36.68 1.77 10.12
C GLU A 56 37.12 0.34 10.50
N ILE A 57 37.93 -0.23 9.61
CA ILE A 57 39.18 -0.83 10.07
C ILE A 57 40.28 -0.03 9.38
N SER A 58 40.97 0.77 10.18
CA SER A 58 42.13 1.57 9.81
C SER A 58 43.40 0.71 9.70
#